data_AF-A0A5D4KE55-F1
#
_entry.id   AF-A0A5D4KE55-F1
#
_cell.length_a   1.000
_cell.length_b   1.000
_cell.length_c   1.000
_cell.angle_alpha   90.00
_cell.angle_beta   90.00
_cell.angle_gamma   90.00
#
_symmetry.space_group_name_H-M   'P 1'
#
loop_
_entity.id
_entity.type
_entity.pdbx_description
1 polymer ?
#
loop_
_entity_poly.entity_id
_entity_poly.type
_entity_poly.pdbx_seq_one_letter_code
_entity_poly.pdbx_strand_id
1 'polypeptide(L)' 'DQVLIPYREECELLDTIPGVNKDSAAIFIAEMGVDMSVFGSAKRLASWAGVSPGNYESAGIKKKVKRPMETKLSERLP' A
#
# COMPACT_ATOMS: atom_id res chain seq x y z
N ASP A 1 -19.49 4.83 6.54
CA ASP A 1 -20.07 3.65 5.87
C ASP A 1 -21.14 3.97 4.82
N GLN A 2 -22.12 4.85 5.07
CA GLN A 2 -23.19 5.13 4.08
C GLN A 2 -22.70 5.61 2.70
N VAL A 3 -21.58 6.34 2.65
CA VAL A 3 -20.93 6.80 1.40
C VAL A 3 -20.26 5.68 0.59
N LEU A 4 -20.01 4.51 1.19
CA LEU A 4 -19.42 3.34 0.53
C LEU A 4 -20.48 2.35 0.04
N ILE A 5 -21.76 2.55 0.37
CA ILE A 5 -22.88 1.74 -0.11
C ILE A 5 -22.87 1.55 -1.64
N PRO A 6 -22.68 2.60 -2.46
CA PRO A 6 -22.61 2.42 -3.92
C PRO A 6 -21.36 1.68 -4.40
N TYR A 7 -20.32 1.54 -3.55
CA TYR A 7 -19.02 0.96 -3.88
C TYR A 7 -18.74 -0.32 -3.09
N ARG A 8 -19.80 -1.00 -2.63
CA ARG A 8 -19.69 -2.17 -1.76
C ARG A 8 -18.95 -3.32 -2.45
N GLU A 9 -19.24 -3.54 -3.73
CA GLU A 9 -18.63 -4.63 -4.51
C GLU A 9 -17.12 -4.41 -4.66
N GLU A 10 -16.70 -3.17 -4.92
CA GLU A 10 -15.31 -2.76 -5.03
C GLU A 10 -14.59 -2.85 -3.68
N CYS A 11 -15.26 -2.47 -2.58
CA CYS A 11 -14.76 -2.68 -1.23
C CYS A 11 -14.53 -4.18 -0.93
N GLU A 12 -15.48 -5.04 -1.28
CA GLU A 12 -15.39 -6.49 -1.07
C GLU A 12 -14.27 -7.10 -1.91
N LEU A 13 -14.08 -6.65 -3.15
CA LEU A 13 -12.95 -7.05 -3.99
C LEU A 13 -11.60 -6.63 -3.40
N LEU A 14 -11.49 -5.41 -2.89
CA LEU A 14 -10.26 -4.92 -2.24
C LEU A 14 -9.95 -5.69 -0.94
N ASP A 15 -10.98 -6.08 -0.18
CA ASP A 15 -10.84 -6.89 1.04
C ASP A 15 -10.30 -8.31 0.76
N THR A 16 -10.38 -8.80 -0.48
CA THR A 16 -9.76 -10.08 -0.87
C THR A 16 -8.23 -10.03 -0.91
N ILE A 17 -7.63 -8.83 -0.93
CA ILE A 17 -6.18 -8.66 -0.96
C ILE A 17 -5.64 -8.81 0.46
N PRO A 18 -4.77 -9.81 0.73
CA PRO A 18 -4.24 -10.02 2.07
C PRO A 18 -3.44 -8.80 2.54
N GLY A 19 -3.88 -8.19 3.63
CA GLY A 19 -3.30 -6.95 4.18
C GLY A 19 -4.08 -5.67 3.85
N VAL A 20 -5.11 -5.75 3.02
CA VAL A 20 -6.10 -4.68 2.83
C VAL A 20 -7.30 -4.95 3.73
N ASN A 21 -7.70 -3.95 4.50
CA ASN A 21 -8.93 -3.99 5.30
C ASN A 21 -9.96 -3.00 4.75
N LYS A 22 -11.20 -3.06 5.25
CA LYS A 22 -12.30 -2.17 4.83
C LYS A 22 -11.95 -0.68 4.88
N ASP A 23 -11.21 -0.24 5.90
CA ASP A 23 -10.79 1.16 6.02
C ASP A 23 -9.78 1.54 4.92
N SER A 24 -8.83 0.66 4.63
CA SER A 24 -7.86 0.86 3.53
C SER A 24 -8.58 0.84 2.19
N ALA A 25 -9.54 -0.07 1.98
CA ALA A 25 -10.37 -0.12 0.78
C ALA A 25 -11.17 1.18 0.58
N ALA A 26 -11.72 1.74 1.67
CA ALA A 26 -12.41 3.02 1.64
C ALA A 26 -11.48 4.17 1.24
N ILE A 27 -10.26 4.21 1.79
CA ILE A 27 -9.24 5.20 1.42
C ILE A 27 -8.87 5.06 -0.05
N PHE A 28 -8.69 3.84 -0.54
CA PHE A 28 -8.40 3.60 -1.96
C PHE A 28 -9.51 4.16 -2.85
N ILE A 29 -10.78 3.85 -2.58
CA ILE A 29 -11.92 4.35 -3.35
C ILE A 29 -12.02 5.88 -3.28
N ALA A 30 -11.72 6.49 -2.12
CA ALA A 30 -11.73 7.94 -1.97
C ALA A 30 -10.61 8.64 -2.76
N GLU A 31 -9.42 8.05 -2.83
CA GLU A 31 -8.24 8.63 -3.47
C GLU A 31 -8.19 8.37 -4.98
N MET A 32 -8.51 7.14 -5.40
CA MET A 32 -8.39 6.70 -6.79
C MET A 32 -9.71 6.73 -7.56
N GLY A 33 -10.85 6.74 -6.85
CA GLY A 33 -12.17 6.47 -7.42
C GLY A 33 -12.39 4.97 -7.73
N VAL A 34 -13.54 4.63 -8.30
CA VAL A 34 -13.79 3.27 -8.83
C VAL A 34 -13.53 3.15 -10.33
N ASP A 35 -13.33 4.28 -11.01
CA ASP A 35 -13.04 4.29 -12.44
C ASP A 35 -11.56 3.98 -12.71
N MET A 36 -11.28 2.76 -13.12
CA MET A 36 -9.93 2.32 -13.47
C MET A 36 -9.44 2.86 -14.82
N SER A 37 -10.31 3.49 -15.63
CA SER A 37 -9.93 4.05 -16.93
C SER A 37 -8.91 5.20 -16.80
N VAL A 38 -8.95 5.93 -15.68
CA VAL A 38 -8.05 7.07 -15.40
C VAL A 38 -6.59 6.64 -15.31
N PHE A 39 -6.32 5.40 -14.91
CA PHE A 39 -4.96 4.83 -14.86
C PHE A 39 -4.54 4.17 -16.17
N GLY A 40 -5.50 3.68 -16.95
CA GLY A 40 -5.29 2.99 -18.24
C GLY A 40 -4.63 1.62 -18.16
N SER A 41 -3.91 1.28 -17.08
CA SER A 41 -3.43 -0.08 -16.80
C SER A 41 -3.18 -0.32 -15.32
N ALA A 42 -3.31 -1.58 -14.89
CA ALA A 42 -3.01 -2.00 -13.52
C ALA A 42 -1.56 -1.69 -13.09
N LYS A 43 -0.60 -1.70 -14.02
CA LYS A 43 0.80 -1.36 -13.73
C LYS A 43 0.98 0.11 -13.32
N ARG A 44 0.23 1.02 -13.94
CA ARG A 44 0.25 2.45 -13.57
C ARG A 44 -0.39 2.67 -12.21
N LEU A 45 -1.51 2.00 -11.93
CA LEU A 45 -2.12 2.01 -10.60
C LEU A 45 -1.15 1.50 -9.53
N ALA A 46 -0.51 0.35 -9.76
CA ALA A 46 0.47 -0.22 -8.83
C ALA A 46 1.67 0.72 -8.61
N SER A 47 2.11 1.42 -9.65
CA SER A 47 3.17 2.43 -9.54
C SER A 47 2.74 3.64 -8.72
N TRP A 48 1.50 4.11 -8.89
CA TRP A 48 0.94 5.22 -8.10
C TRP A 48 0.76 4.84 -6.64
N ALA A 49 0.22 3.64 -6.37
CA ALA A 49 0.04 3.12 -5.02
C ALA A 49 1.35 2.72 -4.32
N GLY A 50 2.49 2.78 -5.01
CA GLY A 50 3.80 2.40 -4.45
C GLY A 50 3.96 0.90 -4.19
N VAL A 51 3.02 0.07 -4.66
CA VAL A 51 3.01 -1.39 -4.50
C VAL A 51 3.58 -2.13 -5.71
N SER A 52 3.83 -1.42 -6.81
CA SER A 52 4.59 -1.99 -7.92
C SER A 52 5.91 -2.50 -7.36
N PRO A 53 6.27 -3.78 -7.58
CA PRO A 53 7.57 -4.28 -7.15
C PRO A 53 8.61 -3.33 -7.74
N GLY A 54 9.32 -2.63 -6.85
CA GLY A 54 10.21 -1.56 -7.27
C GLY A 54 11.16 -2.11 -8.31
N ASN A 55 11.21 -1.47 -9.48
CA ASN A 55 12.29 -1.66 -10.42
C ASN A 55 13.57 -1.07 -9.79
N TYR A 56 14.10 -1.73 -8.76
CA TYR A 56 15.41 -1.44 -8.17
C TYR A 56 16.55 -1.99 -9.05
N GLU A 57 16.31 -2.11 -10.36
CA GLU A 57 17.34 -2.28 -11.37
C GLU A 57 17.87 -0.90 -11.77
N SER A 58 18.61 -0.25 -10.87
CA SER A 58 19.59 0.76 -11.29
C SER A 58 21.03 0.33 -11.05
N ALA A 59 21.28 -0.81 -10.36
CA ALA A 59 22.65 -1.29 -10.15
C ALA A 59 22.77 -2.73 -9.60
N GLY A 60 21.78 -3.62 -9.75
CA GLY A 60 21.91 -5.02 -9.29
C GLY A 60 22.11 -5.24 -7.77
N ILE A 61 21.93 -4.21 -6.93
CA ILE A 61 22.18 -4.33 -5.47
C ILE A 61 20.85 -4.28 -4.71
N LYS A 62 20.48 -5.42 -4.10
CA LYS A 62 19.35 -5.55 -3.17
C LYS A 62 19.71 -4.86 -1.84
N LYS A 63 19.19 -3.65 -1.58
CA LYS A 63 19.24 -3.10 -0.20
C LYS A 63 18.18 -3.80 0.64
N LYS A 64 18.63 -4.71 1.51
CA LYS A 64 17.78 -5.29 2.57
C LYS A 64 17.26 -4.14 3.44
N VAL A 65 15.95 -4.12 3.68
CA VAL A 65 15.30 -3.27 4.68
C VAL A 65 16.05 -3.45 6.00
N LYS A 66 16.76 -2.40 6.45
CA LYS A 66 17.32 -2.40 7.81
C LYS A 66 16.14 -2.21 8.76
N ARG A 67 15.82 -3.25 9.52
CA ARG A 67 14.99 -3.10 10.72
C ARG A 67 15.65 -2.04 11.62
N PRO A 68 14.91 -1.09 12.22
CA PRO A 68 15.48 -0.22 13.23
C PRO A 68 16.05 -1.09 14.34
N MET A 69 17.35 -0.95 14.58
CA MET A 69 18.01 -1.60 15.71
C MET A 69 17.48 -0.93 16.97
N GLU A 70 16.77 -1.69 17.81
CA GLU A 70 16.39 -1.24 19.16
C GLU A 70 17.68 -1.05 19.96
N THR A 71 18.14 0.19 20.06
CA THR A 71 19.30 0.53 20.89
C THR A 71 18.86 0.46 22.35
N LYS A 72 19.10 -0.69 22.99
CA LYS A 72 19.10 -0.82 24.44
C LYS A 72 20.17 0.11 25.02
N LEU A 73 19.78 1.33 25.36
CA LEU A 73 20.50 2.22 26.26
C LEU A 73 19.95 2.01 27.68
N SER A 74 20.14 0.80 28.19
CA SER A 74 20.21 0.55 29.62
C SER A 74 21.67 0.21 29.92
N GLU A 75 22.24 0.85 30.95
CA GLU A 75 23.61 0.69 31.45
C GLU A 75 24.66 1.68 30.92
N ARG A 76 24.55 2.93 31.38
CA ARG A 76 25.67 3.62 32.05
C ARG A 76 25.19 4.89 32.77
N LEU A 77 24.80 4.71 34.03
CA LEU A 77 24.97 5.73 35.05
C LEU A 77 26.46 5.78 35.43
N PRO A 78 26.97 6.91 35.99
CA PRO A 78 28.40 7.21 36.09
C PRO A 78 29.23 6.15 36.80
#